data_AF-A0A8H9ETN5-F1
#
_entry.id   AF-A0A8H9ETN5-F1
#
_cell.length_a   1.000
_cell.length_b   1.000
_cell.length_c   1.000
_cell.angle_alpha   90.00
_cell.angle_beta   90.00
_cell.angle_gamma   90.00
#
_symmetry.space_group_name_H-M   'P 1'
#
loop_
_entity.id
_entity.type
_entity.pdbx_description
1 polymer ?
#
loop_
_entity_poly.entity_id
_entity_poly.type
_entity_poly.pdbx_seq_one_letter_code
_entity_poly.pdbx_strand_id
1 'polypeptide(L)' 'MNNKIVKVAFKNGKTKRFRNVSVAHTDINYSMFEFEHKNKATTYLLRNDIQYIKFGKDVEVEVH' A
#
# COMPACT_ATOMS: atom_id res chain seq x y z
N MET A 1 -9.17 -18.21 1.17
CA MET A 1 -7.89 -17.46 1.14
C MET A 1 -8.19 -15.98 0.89
N ASN A 2 -7.90 -15.11 1.87
CA ASN A 2 -8.27 -13.70 1.84
C ASN A 2 -7.45 -12.97 0.75
N ASN A 3 -8.07 -12.59 -0.36
CA ASN A 3 -7.44 -11.76 -1.38
C ASN A 3 -7.38 -10.32 -0.86
N LYS A 4 -6.28 -9.96 -0.20
CA LYS A 4 -6.06 -8.60 0.29
C LYS A 4 -5.84 -7.68 -0.93
N ILE A 5 -6.83 -6.83 -1.19
CA ILE A 5 -6.72 -5.72 -2.13
C ILE A 5 -6.22 -4.53 -1.33
N VAL A 6 -5.13 -3.91 -1.78
CA VAL A 6 -4.61 -2.66 -1.21
C VAL A 6 -4.93 -1.52 -2.17
N LYS A 7 -5.61 -0.49 -1.68
CA LYS A 7 -5.92 0.73 -2.43
C LYS A 7 -5.05 1.85 -1.87
N VAL A 8 -4.27 2.49 -2.74
CA VAL A 8 -3.43 3.64 -2.38
C VAL A 8 -3.99 4.87 -3.07
N ALA A 9 -4.29 5.90 -2.30
CA ALA A 9 -4.56 7.23 -2.83
C ALA A 9 -3.32 8.10 -2.70
N PHE A 10 -2.98 8.81 -3.78
CA PHE A 10 -1.83 9.69 -3.84
C PHE A 10 -2.28 11.14 -3.65
N LYS A 11 -1.38 11.98 -3.14
CA LYS A 11 -1.64 13.42 -2.91
C LYS A 11 -2.00 14.18 -4.19
N ASN A 12 -1.61 13.66 -5.36
CA ASN A 12 -2.00 14.20 -6.67
C ASN A 12 -3.42 13.79 -7.11
N GLY A 13 -4.24 13.21 -6.23
CA GLY A 13 -5.60 12.77 -6.49
C GLY A 13 -5.72 11.45 -7.24
N LYS A 14 -4.62 10.87 -7.73
CA LYS A 14 -4.65 9.56 -8.39
C LYS A 14 -4.85 8.45 -7.36
N THR A 15 -5.38 7.33 -7.83
CA THR A 15 -5.57 6.15 -6.98
C THR A 15 -5.11 4.91 -7.70
N LYS A 16 -4.38 4.03 -7.00
CA LYS A 16 -3.91 2.74 -7.55
C LYS A 16 -4.40 1.59 -6.67
N ARG A 17 -4.77 0.48 -7.31
CA ARG A 17 -5.21 -0.74 -6.65
C ARG A 17 -4.22 -1.85 -6.91
N PHE A 18 -3.70 -2.42 -5.84
CA PHE A 18 -2.81 -3.57 -5.86
C PHE A 18 -3.61 -4.81 -5.46
N ARG A 19 -3.61 -5.81 -6.33
CA ARG A 19 -4.25 -7.11 -6.07
C ARG A 19 -3.20 -8.10 -5.57
N ASN A 20 -3.65 -9.10 -4.81
CA ASN A 20 -2.82 -10.19 -4.33
C ASN A 20 -1.61 -9.74 -3.50
N VAL A 21 -1.75 -8.68 -2.71
CA VAL A 21 -0.72 -8.29 -1.75
C VAL A 21 -0.73 -9.31 -0.62
N SER A 22 0.40 -9.97 -0.38
CA SER A 22 0.58 -10.91 0.73
C SER A 22 0.91 -10.13 2.00
N VAL A 23 1.87 -9.21 1.89
CA VAL A 23 2.46 -8.47 3.02
C VAL A 23 2.70 -7.01 2.63
N ALA A 24 2.59 -6.12 3.60
CA ALA A 24 2.99 -4.73 3.48
C ALA A 24 3.99 -4.40 4.60
N HIS A 25 5.15 -3.89 4.21
CA HIS A 25 6.20 -3.42 5.10
C HIS A 25 6.38 -1.91 4.96
N THR A 26 6.96 -1.31 6.00
CA THR A 26 7.45 0.06 5.99
C THR A 26 8.85 0.07 6.58
N ASP A 27 9.71 0.93 6.07
CA ASP A 27 11.06 1.12 6.60
C ASP A 27 11.02 1.77 7.99
N ILE A 28 12.14 1.73 8.72
CA ILE A 28 12.25 2.27 10.09
C ILE A 28 11.90 3.77 10.14
N ASN A 29 12.20 4.50 9.06
CA ASN A 29 11.91 5.93 8.95
C ASN A 29 10.51 6.22 8.37
N TYR A 30 9.73 5.18 8.08
CA TYR A 30 8.44 5.26 7.40
C TYR A 30 8.46 6.06 6.10
N SER A 31 9.61 6.20 5.43
CA SER A 31 9.75 6.93 4.17
C SER A 31 9.22 6.16 2.96
N MET A 32 9.04 4.83 3.09
CA MET A 32 8.66 3.95 2.00
C MET A 32 7.72 2.84 2.47
N PHE A 33 6.82 2.45 1.57
CA PHE A 33 6.00 1.25 1.68
C PHE A 33 6.45 0.22 0.67
N GLU A 34 6.62 -1.02 1.13
CA GLU A 34 6.95 -2.18 0.33
C GLU A 34 5.76 -3.15 0.34
N PHE A 35 5.24 -3.50 -0.83
CA PHE A 35 4.19 -4.48 -0.99
C PHE A 35 4.73 -5.72 -1.67
N GLU A 36 4.75 -6.83 -0.93
CA GLU A 36 5.03 -8.14 -1.49
C GLU A 36 3.73 -8.72 -2.06
N HIS A 37 3.79 -9.22 -3.29
CA HIS A 37 2.68 -9.85 -3.98
C HIS A 37 2.80 -11.37 -3.92
N LYS A 38 1.68 -12.09 -4.02
CA LYS A 38 1.66 -13.58 -4.01
C LYS A 38 2.54 -14.23 -5.09
N ASN A 39 2.85 -13.53 -6.17
CA ASN A 39 3.75 -13.99 -7.23
C ASN A 39 5.23 -13.65 -6.96
N LYS A 40 5.58 -13.28 -5.72
CA LYS A 40 6.91 -12.82 -5.30
C LYS A 40 7.40 -11.54 -6.00
N ALA A 41 6.52 -10.83 -6.70
CA ALA A 41 6.83 -9.49 -7.16
C ALA A 41 6.74 -8.51 -5.99
N THR A 42 7.54 -7.45 -6.05
CA THR A 42 7.55 -6.41 -5.02
C THR A 42 7.28 -5.05 -5.63
N THR A 43 6.41 -4.27 -5.01
CA THR A 43 6.18 -2.86 -5.36
C THR A 43 6.66 -1.96 -4.23
N TYR A 44 7.44 -0.94 -4.59
CA TYR A 44 7.88 0.11 -3.68
C TYR A 44 7.13 1.42 -3.96
N LEU A 45 6.68 2.11 -2.90
CA LEU A 45 6.04 3.41 -2.98
C LEU A 45 6.60 4.36 -1.93
N LEU A 46 6.93 5.58 -2.35
CA LEU A 46 7.40 6.62 -1.45
C LEU A 46 6.25 7.20 -0.63
N ARG A 47 6.43 7.33 0.69
CA ARG A 47 5.43 7.92 1.60
C ARG A 47 5.01 9.32 1.17
N ASN A 48 5.96 10.13 0.70
CA ASN A 48 5.73 11.54 0.41
C ASN A 48 4.62 11.77 -0.61
N ASP A 49 4.42 10.81 -1.52
CA ASP A 49 3.41 10.90 -2.59
C ASP A 49 2.04 10.35 -2.17
N ILE A 50 1.97 9.64 -1.04
CA ILE A 50 0.78 8.92 -0.57
C ILE A 50 -0.03 9.79 0.38
N GLN A 51 -1.34 9.80 0.19
CA GLN A 51 -2.30 10.43 1.10
C GLN A 51 -2.85 9.42 2.13
N TYR A 52 -3.35 8.27 1.65
CA TYR A 52 -3.80 7.18 2.52
C TYR A 52 -3.64 5.81 1.83
N ILE A 53 -3.56 4.77 2.67
CA ILE A 53 -3.53 3.37 2.23
C ILE A 53 -4.69 2.62 2.89
N LYS A 54 -5.50 1.96 2.08
CA LYS A 54 -6.62 1.13 2.53
C LYS A 54 -6.37 -0.35 2.25
N PHE A 55 -6.40 -1.16 3.31
CA PHE A 55 -6.25 -2.60 3.27
C PHE A 55 -7.63 -3.27 3.36
N GLY A 56 -8.09 -3.84 2.24
CA GLY A 56 -9.39 -4.49 2.18
C GLY A 56 -10.55 -3.54 2.44
N LYS A 57 -11.58 -4.02 3.15
CA LYS A 57 -12.74 -3.21 3.53
C LYS A 57 -12.56 -2.51 4.88
N ASP A 58 -11.64 -2.99 5.71
CA ASP A 58 -11.75 -2.81 7.16
C ASP A 58 -10.66 -1.92 7.78
N VAL A 59 -9.55 -1.66 7.08
CA VAL A 59 -8.43 -0.87 7.65
C VAL A 59 -7.97 0.22 6.69
N GLU A 60 -7.93 1.45 7.18
CA GLU A 60 -7.39 2.63 6.48
C GLU A 60 -6.31 3.26 7.34
N VAL A 61 -5.16 3.57 6.73
CA VAL A 61 -4.03 4.25 7.37
C VAL A 61 -3.85 5.57 6.66
N GLU A 62 -4.16 6.66 7.37
CA GLU A 62 -3.92 8.02 6.90
C GLU A 62 -2.48 8.42 7.19
N VAL A 63 -1.80 8.93 6.17
CA VAL A 63 -0.36 9.16 6.20
C VAL A 63 -0.13 10.67 6.24
N HIS A 64 -0.07 11.23 7.46
CA HIS A 64 0.26 12.64 7.71
C HIS A 64 1.75 12.92 7.51
#